data_AF-A0AA88JGT2-F1
#
_entry.id   AF-A0AA88JGT2-F1
#
_cell.length_a   1.000
_cell.length_b   1.000
_cell.length_c   1.000
_cell.angle_alpha   90.00
_cell.angle_beta   90.00
_cell.angle_gamma   90.00
#
_symmetry.space_group_name_H-M   'P 1'
#
loop_
_entity.id
_entity.type
_entity.pdbx_description
1 polymer ?
#
loop_
_entity_poly.entity_id
_entity_poly.type
_entity_poly.pdbx_seq_one_letter_code
_entity_poly.pdbx_strand_id
1 'polypeptide(L)'
;MSPADVAENLMPKSDDEDADMCLKNLVEALEKAKEDAKKKAEEEAKLKAEEEAKLKAEEEAKLKAEEEEKTKAGKEEKVEKVGEENSAKENGKCTCNGTSANEEKENGSVAS
;
A
#
# COMPACT_ATOMS: atom_id res chain seq x y z
N MET A 1 -26.80 24.18 -9.23
CA MET A 1 -27.90 25.17 -9.20
C MET A 1 -27.42 26.41 -9.92
N SER A 2 -28.12 26.81 -10.98
CA SER A 2 -27.83 27.98 -11.80
C SER A 2 -28.71 29.17 -11.38
N PRO A 3 -28.36 30.41 -11.77
CA PRO A 3 -29.21 31.57 -11.54
C PRO A 3 -30.62 31.44 -12.16
N ALA A 4 -30.75 30.69 -13.25
CA ALA A 4 -32.05 30.41 -13.88
C ALA A 4 -32.90 29.46 -13.03
N ASP A 5 -32.30 28.43 -12.44
CA ASP A 5 -33.00 27.50 -11.52
C ASP A 5 -33.53 28.26 -10.29
N VAL A 6 -32.79 29.26 -9.80
CA VAL A 6 -33.25 30.11 -8.67
C VAL A 6 -34.42 30.99 -9.09
N ALA A 7 -34.36 31.60 -10.27
CA ALA A 7 -35.43 32.44 -10.80
C ALA A 7 -36.72 31.65 -11.05
N GLU A 8 -36.62 30.42 -11.58
CA GLU A 8 -37.77 29.55 -11.81
C GLU A 8 -38.51 29.18 -10.51
N ASN A 9 -37.77 29.04 -9.40
CA ASN A 9 -38.38 28.72 -8.10
C ASN A 9 -38.96 29.96 -7.39
N LEU A 10 -38.42 31.15 -7.65
CA LEU A 10 -38.91 32.41 -7.06
C LEU A 10 -40.07 33.04 -7.84
N MET A 11 -40.22 32.72 -9.12
CA MET A 11 -41.31 33.23 -9.95
C MET A 11 -42.50 32.27 -9.92
N PRO A 12 -43.70 32.73 -9.51
CA PRO A 12 -44.92 31.95 -9.64
C PRO A 12 -45.14 31.53 -11.10
N LYS A 13 -45.49 30.26 -11.31
CA LYS A 13 -45.77 29.72 -12.65
C LYS A 13 -47.21 30.02 -13.10
N SER A 14 -48.09 30.38 -12.17
CA SER A 14 -49.49 30.75 -12.37
C SER A 14 -49.93 31.71 -11.28
N ASP A 15 -51.01 32.45 -11.54
CA ASP A 15 -51.58 33.43 -10.61
C ASP A 15 -52.15 32.82 -9.31
N ASP A 16 -52.37 31.49 -9.29
CA ASP A 16 -52.84 30.73 -8.13
C ASP A 16 -51.71 30.29 -7.16
N GLU A 17 -50.43 30.43 -7.55
CA GLU A 17 -49.30 30.01 -6.73
C GLU A 17 -48.86 31.14 -5.78
N ASP A 18 -48.91 30.86 -4.48
CA ASP A 18 -48.55 31.83 -3.44
C ASP A 18 -47.03 31.96 -3.25
N ALA A 19 -46.56 33.12 -2.81
CA ALA A 19 -45.14 33.42 -2.62
C ALA A 19 -44.48 32.44 -1.62
N ASP A 20 -45.23 32.00 -0.61
CA ASP A 20 -44.77 30.99 0.36
C ASP A 20 -44.47 29.64 -0.30
N MET A 21 -45.25 29.26 -1.32
CA MET A 21 -45.03 28.01 -2.06
C MET A 21 -43.78 28.09 -2.93
N CYS A 22 -43.55 29.23 -3.60
CA CYS A 22 -42.31 29.51 -4.34
C CYS A 22 -41.07 29.44 -3.43
N LEU A 23 -41.12 30.07 -2.26
CA LEU A 23 -40.05 30.04 -1.26
C LEU A 23 -39.77 28.62 -0.76
N LYS A 24 -40.82 27.85 -0.46
CA LYS A 24 -40.67 26.46 -0.02
C LYS A 24 -40.00 25.59 -1.08
N ASN A 25 -40.45 25.71 -2.34
CA ASN A 25 -39.86 24.98 -3.47
C ASN A 25 -38.37 25.33 -3.67
N LEU A 26 -38.01 26.61 -3.53
CA LEU A 26 -36.61 27.02 -3.59
C LEU A 26 -35.77 26.38 -2.48
N VAL A 27 -36.27 26.37 -1.24
CA VAL A 27 -35.56 25.76 -0.11
C VAL A 27 -35.35 24.26 -0.35
N GLU A 28 -36.38 23.53 -0.76
CA GLU A 28 -36.28 22.10 -1.06
C GLU A 28 -35.30 21.83 -2.22
N ALA A 29 -35.32 22.66 -3.27
CA ALA A 29 -34.39 22.55 -4.39
C ALA A 29 -32.93 22.78 -3.96
N LEU A 30 -32.69 23.73 -3.05
CA LEU A 30 -31.36 24.00 -2.50
C LEU A 30 -30.87 22.88 -1.58
N GLU A 31 -31.74 22.34 -0.73
CA GLU A 31 -31.42 21.20 0.13
C GLU A 31 -31.03 19.98 -0.69
N LYS A 32 -31.83 19.65 -1.71
CA LYS A 32 -31.54 18.55 -2.63
C LYS A 32 -30.21 18.77 -3.35
N ALA A 33 -29.96 19.97 -3.89
CA ALA A 33 -28.71 20.29 -4.56
C ALA A 33 -27.49 20.13 -3.63
N LYS A 34 -27.64 20.48 -2.35
CA LYS A 34 -26.59 20.32 -1.34
C LYS A 34 -26.36 18.84 -1.00
N GLU A 35 -27.41 18.05 -0.88
CA GLU A 35 -27.31 16.61 -0.60
C GLU A 35 -26.68 15.86 -1.77
N ASP A 36 -27.09 16.13 -3.01
CA ASP A 36 -26.49 15.56 -4.22
C ASP A 36 -24.99 15.88 -4.32
N ALA A 37 -24.61 17.13 -4.05
CA ALA A 37 -23.20 17.53 -4.05
C ALA A 37 -22.37 16.76 -3.00
N LYS A 38 -22.94 16.52 -1.81
CA LYS A 38 -22.29 15.71 -0.76
C LYS A 38 -22.16 14.25 -1.17
N LYS A 39 -23.23 13.64 -1.68
CA LYS A 39 -23.22 12.25 -2.14
C LYS A 39 -22.18 12.03 -3.23
N LYS A 40 -22.13 12.94 -4.21
CA LYS A 40 -21.15 12.86 -5.30
C LYS A 40 -19.71 12.96 -4.79
N ALA A 41 -19.45 13.84 -3.83
CA ALA A 41 -18.13 13.94 -3.21
C ALA A 41 -17.74 12.68 -2.42
N GLU A 42 -18.69 12.08 -1.70
CA GLU A 42 -18.45 10.85 -0.94
C GLU A 42 -18.20 9.64 -1.87
N GLU A 43 -19.01 9.48 -2.91
CA GLU A 43 -18.82 8.41 -3.90
C GLU A 43 -17.48 8.56 -4.63
N GLU A 44 -17.12 9.77 -5.06
CA GLU A 44 -15.84 9.99 -5.74
C GLU A 44 -14.65 9.67 -4.81
N ALA A 45 -14.75 10.03 -3.52
CA ALA A 45 -13.72 9.68 -2.54
C ALA A 45 -13.63 8.16 -2.30
N LYS A 46 -14.76 7.46 -2.21
CA LYS A 46 -14.81 6.00 -2.07
C LYS A 46 -14.25 5.29 -3.30
N LEU A 47 -14.61 5.72 -4.50
CA LEU A 47 -14.10 5.16 -5.75
C LEU A 47 -12.59 5.33 -5.87
N LYS A 48 -12.07 6.53 -5.56
CA LYS A 48 -10.62 6.78 -5.56
C LYS A 48 -9.89 5.89 -4.55
N ALA A 49 -10.43 5.70 -3.35
CA ALA A 49 -9.83 4.84 -2.35
C ALA A 49 -9.85 3.35 -2.75
N GLU A 50 -10.93 2.87 -3.37
CA GLU A 50 -11.02 1.48 -3.85
C GLU A 50 -10.06 1.23 -5.02
N GLU A 51 -9.98 2.16 -5.97
CA GLU A 51 -9.07 2.06 -7.11
C GLU A 51 -7.61 2.02 -6.66
N GLU A 52 -7.21 2.92 -5.75
CA GLU A 52 -5.84 2.94 -5.22
C GLU A 52 -5.50 1.65 -4.46
N ALA A 53 -6.45 1.10 -3.69
CA ALA A 53 -6.25 -0.17 -2.99
C ALA A 53 -6.09 -1.35 -3.96
N LYS A 54 -6.88 -1.40 -5.04
CA LYS A 54 -6.76 -2.43 -6.07
C LYS A 54 -5.43 -2.34 -6.83
N LEU A 55 -5.01 -1.13 -7.21
CA LEU A 55 -3.74 -0.91 -7.89
C LEU A 55 -2.55 -1.35 -7.03
N LYS A 56 -2.55 -0.99 -5.74
CA LYS A 56 -1.51 -1.44 -4.80
C LYS A 56 -1.47 -2.97 -4.66
N ALA A 57 -2.64 -3.62 -4.56
CA ALA A 57 -2.70 -5.07 -4.46
C ALA A 57 -2.22 -5.79 -5.73
N GLU A 58 -2.54 -5.25 -6.92
CA GLU A 58 -2.08 -5.81 -8.19
C GLU A 58 -0.57 -5.62 -8.39
N GLU A 59 -0.03 -4.45 -8.06
CA GLU A 59 1.40 -4.17 -8.15
C GLU A 59 2.21 -5.10 -7.22
N GLU A 60 1.77 -5.24 -5.96
CA GLU A 60 2.45 -6.10 -4.98
C GLU A 60 2.41 -7.58 -5.39
N ALA A 61 1.32 -8.03 -6.02
CA ALA A 61 1.21 -9.40 -6.54
C ALA A 61 2.14 -9.63 -7.75
N LYS A 62 2.26 -8.65 -8.65
CA LYS A 62 3.18 -8.75 -9.81
C LYS A 62 4.64 -8.73 -9.37
N LEU A 63 5.01 -7.88 -8.41
CA LEU A 63 6.37 -7.83 -7.86
C LEU A 63 6.77 -9.15 -7.21
N LYS A 64 5.89 -9.78 -6.43
CA LYS A 64 6.16 -11.10 -5.81
C LYS A 64 6.30 -12.20 -6.86
N ALA A 65 5.49 -12.19 -7.91
CA ALA A 65 5.61 -13.17 -9.00
C ALA A 65 6.94 -13.02 -9.76
N GLU A 66 7.37 -11.79 -10.03
CA GLU A 66 8.63 -11.54 -10.75
C GLU A 66 9.87 -11.86 -9.90
N GLU A 67 9.81 -11.68 -8.58
CA GLU A 67 10.89 -12.04 -7.65
C GLU A 67 11.04 -13.58 -7.50
N GLU A 68 9.93 -14.32 -7.46
CA GLU A 68 9.96 -15.79 -7.42
C GLU A 68 10.49 -16.42 -8.73
N GLU A 69 10.30 -15.75 -9.87
CA GLU A 69 10.84 -16.23 -11.15
C GLU A 69 12.37 -16.03 -11.22
N LYS A 70 12.88 -14.88 -10.77
CA LYS A 70 14.32 -14.58 -10.75
C LYS A 70 15.10 -15.42 -9.75
N THR A 71 14.50 -15.79 -8.62
CA THR A 71 15.14 -16.64 -7.60
C THR A 71 15.22 -18.12 -8.00
N LYS A 72 14.37 -18.58 -8.92
CA LYS A 72 14.46 -19.94 -9.50
C LYS A 72 15.50 -20.04 -10.61
N ALA A 73 15.68 -18.99 -11.43
CA ALA A 73 16.72 -18.94 -12.46
C ALA A 73 18.15 -18.82 -11.88
N GLY A 74 18.32 -18.19 -10.70
CA GLY A 74 19.64 -18.03 -10.08
C GLY A 74 20.20 -19.25 -9.34
N LYS A 75 19.41 -20.32 -9.18
CA LYS A 75 19.81 -21.48 -8.36
C LYS A 75 20.38 -22.66 -9.17
N GLU A 76 20.31 -22.61 -10.49
CA GLU A 76 20.86 -23.66 -11.37
C GLU A 76 22.29 -23.35 -11.89
N GLU A 77 22.79 -22.13 -11.76
CA GLU A 77 24.17 -21.77 -12.18
C GLU A 77 25.19 -21.78 -11.02
N LYS A 78 25.09 -22.73 -10.09
CA LYS A 78 26.17 -22.95 -9.11
C LYS A 78 26.32 -24.39 -8.61
N VAL A 79 25.97 -25.37 -9.44
CA VAL A 79 26.25 -26.80 -9.22
C VAL A 79 27.05 -27.36 -10.39
N GLU A 80 28.13 -26.69 -10.80
CA GLU A 80 29.07 -27.33 -11.75
C GLU A 80 30.50 -26.78 -11.68
N LYS A 81 31.04 -26.45 -10.49
CA LYS A 81 32.50 -26.27 -10.31
C LYS A 81 32.98 -26.61 -8.90
N VAL A 82 32.72 -27.83 -8.41
CA VAL A 82 33.56 -28.44 -7.37
C VAL A 82 33.62 -29.96 -7.63
N GLY A 83 34.28 -30.35 -8.71
CA GLY A 83 34.60 -31.74 -9.01
C GLY A 83 35.91 -31.75 -9.78
N GLU A 84 36.90 -32.49 -9.26
CA GLU A 84 38.31 -32.56 -9.71
C GLU A 84 39.12 -31.28 -9.39
N GLU A 85 40.21 -31.28 -8.62
CA GLU A 85 41.20 -32.30 -8.33
C GLU A 85 41.74 -32.14 -6.89
N ASN A 86 41.72 -33.22 -6.10
CA ASN A 86 42.82 -33.47 -5.16
C ASN A 86 42.84 -34.94 -4.77
N SER A 87 43.59 -35.72 -5.54
CA SER A 87 44.04 -37.05 -5.17
C SER A 87 45.55 -37.05 -5.20
N ALA A 88 46.18 -36.99 -4.03
CA ALA A 88 47.44 -37.70 -3.76
C ALA A 88 47.81 -37.57 -2.27
N LYS A 89 47.69 -38.71 -1.56
CA LYS A 89 48.57 -39.26 -0.52
C LYS A 89 49.61 -38.31 0.10
N GLU A 90 49.77 -38.37 1.42
CA GLU A 90 50.75 -39.28 2.03
C GLU A 90 50.69 -39.24 3.57
N ASN A 91 50.99 -40.38 4.17
CA ASN A 91 50.96 -40.67 5.60
C ASN A 91 51.80 -39.71 6.45
N GLY A 92 51.27 -39.31 7.60
CA GLY A 92 52.02 -38.57 8.61
C GLY A 92 51.36 -38.65 9.98
N LYS A 93 51.48 -39.80 10.63
CA LYS A 93 51.22 -39.94 12.07
C LYS A 93 52.00 -38.88 12.84
N CYS A 94 51.33 -38.03 13.61
CA CYS A 94 51.91 -37.50 14.83
C CYS A 94 50.82 -37.20 15.86
N THR A 95 50.76 -38.08 16.85
CA THR A 95 50.22 -37.83 18.17
C THR A 95 51.10 -36.82 18.90
N CYS A 96 50.54 -35.77 19.49
CA CYS A 96 50.81 -35.41 20.88
C CYS A 96 49.95 -34.24 21.35
N ASN A 97 49.44 -34.45 22.55
CA ASN A 97 48.79 -33.51 23.44
C ASN A 97 49.63 -32.25 23.69
N GLY A 98 48.93 -31.17 24.04
CA GLY A 98 49.49 -30.18 24.96
C GLY A 98 48.94 -28.77 24.78
N THR A 99 48.17 -28.31 25.79
CA THR A 99 48.36 -27.03 26.53
C THR A 99 48.36 -25.72 25.72
N SER A 100 47.63 -24.66 26.05
CA SER A 100 47.19 -24.06 27.32
C SER A 100 46.13 -22.99 26.98
N ALA A 101 45.01 -22.87 27.69
CA ALA A 101 44.82 -22.01 28.88
C ALA A 101 45.21 -20.52 28.71
N ASN A 102 44.19 -19.66 28.65
CA ASN A 102 44.03 -18.35 29.34
C ASN A 102 42.64 -17.83 28.93
N GLU A 103 41.57 -17.81 29.73
CA GLU A 103 41.33 -17.24 31.06
C GLU A 103 41.55 -15.72 31.19
N GLU A 104 40.47 -15.06 31.64
CA GLU A 104 40.41 -13.77 32.34
C GLU A 104 40.62 -12.48 31.49
N LYS A 105 39.92 -11.35 31.68
CA LYS A 105 39.08 -10.87 32.78
C LYS A 105 38.36 -9.56 32.36
N GLU A 106 37.20 -9.35 32.96
CA GLU A 106 36.74 -8.10 33.61
C GLU A 106 36.78 -6.70 32.92
N ASN A 107 35.60 -6.06 32.96
CA ASN A 107 35.29 -4.77 33.62
C ASN A 107 34.96 -3.50 32.81
N GLY A 108 33.92 -2.82 33.32
CA GLY A 108 33.65 -1.37 33.22
C GLY A 108 32.44 -1.02 32.35
N SER A 109 31.21 -0.87 32.84
CA SER A 109 30.65 0.15 33.75
C SER A 109 30.65 1.59 33.19
N VAL A 110 29.60 2.32 33.56
CA VAL A 110 29.24 3.76 33.41
C VAL A 110 28.34 4.06 32.20
N ALA A 111 27.04 4.36 32.31
CA ALA A 111 26.28 5.30 33.17
C ALA A 111 26.60 6.78 32.91
N SER A 112 25.79 7.43 32.06
CA SER A 112 25.12 8.73 32.27
C SER A 112 24.33 9.12 31.01
#